data_AF-A0A966UQ60-F1
#
_entry.id   AF-A0A966UQ60-F1
#
_cell.length_a   1.000
_cell.length_b   1.000
_cell.length_c   1.000
_cell.angle_alpha   90.00
_cell.angle_beta   90.00
_cell.angle_gamma   90.00
#
_symmetry.space_group_name_H-M   'P 1'
#
loop_
_entity.id
_entity.type
_entity.pdbx_description
1 polymer ?
#
loop_
_entity_poly.entity_id
_entity_poly.type
_entity_poly.pdbx_seq_one_letter_code
_entity_poly.pdbx_strand_id
1 'polypeptide(L)'
;MYKDFYKNNNLSKGFTLIEMMVSLAIFTVVALVSVGAFLKVLDANKKSVNLKTTINNLNFALESISREMRVGKDYYYSYSSSALPNTVAYNFNSRLDDSGLSPENNHWLIAFRTAKTSRVHGNSIGTICNLIYAYRYDKVNKKIQKAQQDRDCDYSLSDSDFRDLTATEIKITNSRVRVNTTPNRQPYAFFFIEGESGVKESEKVNFSMQTSVSQRIK
;
A
#
# COMPACT_ATOMS: atom_id res chain seq x y z
N MET A 1 -66.96 -25.12 -59.47
CA MET A 1 -65.87 -24.19 -59.13
C MET A 1 -65.70 -24.16 -57.61
N TYR A 2 -64.80 -24.96 -57.04
CA TYR A 2 -63.91 -24.53 -55.95
C TYR A 2 -62.80 -25.58 -55.74
N LYS A 3 -61.62 -25.07 -55.38
CA LYS A 3 -60.26 -25.61 -55.59
C LYS A 3 -59.89 -26.85 -54.76
N ASP A 4 -59.08 -27.72 -55.36
CA ASP A 4 -58.33 -28.78 -54.68
C ASP A 4 -57.36 -28.20 -53.63
N PHE A 5 -57.41 -28.76 -52.42
CA PHE A 5 -56.48 -28.47 -51.33
C PHE A 5 -55.15 -29.22 -51.55
N TYR A 6 -54.13 -28.51 -52.06
CA TYR A 6 -52.77 -29.02 -52.15
C TYR A 6 -52.14 -29.05 -50.74
N LYS A 7 -52.09 -30.23 -50.12
CA LYS A 7 -51.44 -30.44 -48.82
C LYS A 7 -49.92 -30.44 -49.03
N ASN A 8 -49.27 -29.32 -48.70
CA ASN A 8 -47.82 -29.17 -48.76
C ASN A 8 -47.20 -29.95 -47.59
N ASN A 9 -46.75 -31.19 -47.84
CA ASN A 9 -45.97 -31.94 -46.87
C ASN A 9 -44.55 -31.35 -46.84
N ASN A 10 -44.32 -30.42 -45.92
CA ASN A 10 -42.97 -29.97 -45.61
C ASN A 10 -42.14 -31.18 -45.15
N LEU A 11 -41.25 -31.68 -46.02
CA LEU A 11 -40.27 -32.69 -45.61
C LEU A 11 -39.40 -32.09 -44.50
N SER A 12 -39.57 -32.59 -43.28
CA SER A 12 -38.62 -32.38 -42.20
C SER A 12 -37.33 -33.12 -42.54
N LYS A 13 -36.42 -32.45 -43.27
CA LYS A 13 -35.09 -32.96 -43.56
C LYS A 13 -34.31 -33.08 -42.25
N GLY A 14 -33.88 -34.28 -41.91
CA GLY A 14 -33.01 -34.56 -40.76
C GLY A 14 -31.53 -34.40 -41.14
N PHE A 15 -30.67 -34.25 -40.13
CA PHE A 15 -29.22 -34.22 -40.30
C PHE A 15 -28.66 -35.61 -40.56
N THR A 16 -27.64 -35.68 -41.43
CA THR A 16 -26.85 -36.88 -41.63
C THR A 16 -25.85 -37.09 -40.48
N LEU A 17 -25.42 -38.34 -40.29
CA LEU A 17 -24.45 -38.67 -39.24
C LEU A 17 -23.13 -37.90 -39.45
N ILE A 18 -22.69 -37.72 -40.69
CA ILE A 18 -21.48 -36.97 -41.02
C ILE A 18 -21.61 -35.47 -40.70
N GLU A 19 -22.78 -34.85 -40.92
CA GLU A 19 -23.04 -33.45 -40.55
C GLU A 19 -22.98 -33.23 -39.04
N MET A 20 -23.49 -34.19 -38.25
CA MET A 20 -23.39 -34.15 -36.78
C MET A 20 -21.93 -34.29 -36.31
N MET A 21 -21.13 -35.15 -36.95
CA MET A 21 -19.71 -35.30 -36.62
C MET A 21 -18.92 -34.03 -36.90
N VAL A 22 -19.12 -33.41 -38.07
CA VAL A 22 -18.45 -32.17 -38.46
C VAL A 22 -18.86 -31.02 -37.52
N SER A 23 -20.14 -30.92 -37.18
CA SER A 23 -20.65 -29.86 -36.30
C SER A 23 -20.08 -29.96 -34.89
N LEU A 24 -20.01 -31.17 -34.32
CA LEU A 24 -19.40 -31.40 -33.00
C LEU A 24 -17.89 -31.09 -33.02
N ALA A 25 -17.18 -31.46 -34.09
CA ALA A 25 -15.77 -31.16 -34.24
C ALA A 25 -15.52 -29.64 -34.25
N ILE A 26 -16.27 -28.88 -35.03
CA ILE A 26 -16.12 -27.42 -35.08
C ILE A 26 -16.54 -26.77 -33.76
N PHE A 27 -17.66 -27.20 -33.17
CA PHE A 27 -18.15 -26.65 -31.91
C PHE A 27 -17.14 -26.84 -30.77
N THR A 28 -16.56 -28.04 -30.64
CA THR A 28 -15.59 -28.32 -29.56
C THR A 28 -14.32 -27.49 -29.71
N VAL A 29 -13.84 -27.28 -30.94
CA VAL A 29 -12.69 -26.39 -31.20
C VAL A 29 -13.00 -24.95 -30.79
N VAL A 30 -14.15 -24.41 -31.20
CA VAL A 30 -14.57 -23.03 -30.83
C VAL A 30 -14.77 -22.89 -29.33
N ALA A 31 -15.40 -23.88 -28.69
CA ALA A 31 -15.60 -23.91 -27.24
C ALA A 31 -14.26 -23.90 -26.50
N LEU A 32 -13.29 -24.70 -26.93
CA LEU A 32 -11.97 -24.76 -26.31
C LEU A 32 -11.23 -23.41 -26.39
N VAL A 33 -11.25 -22.76 -27.56
CA VAL A 33 -10.67 -21.41 -27.74
C VAL A 33 -11.37 -20.40 -26.83
N SER A 34 -12.71 -20.46 -26.73
CA SER A 34 -13.51 -19.55 -25.90
C SER A 34 -13.22 -19.71 -24.42
N VAL A 35 -13.11 -20.95 -23.93
CA VAL A 35 -12.76 -21.23 -22.52
C VAL A 35 -11.34 -20.75 -22.21
N GLY A 36 -10.39 -20.94 -23.12
CA GLY A 36 -9.03 -20.42 -22.97
C GLY A 36 -9.00 -18.91 -22.79
N ALA A 37 -9.74 -18.17 -23.63
CA ALA A 37 -9.88 -16.72 -23.51
C ALA A 37 -10.56 -16.32 -22.19
N PHE A 38 -11.62 -17.01 -21.78
CA PHE A 38 -12.34 -16.75 -20.54
C PHE A 38 -11.45 -16.90 -19.30
N LEU A 39 -10.63 -17.96 -19.22
CA LEU A 39 -9.70 -18.17 -18.11
C LEU A 39 -8.68 -17.01 -18.00
N LYS A 40 -8.18 -16.50 -19.13
CA LYS A 40 -7.28 -15.33 -19.14
C LYS A 40 -7.95 -14.07 -18.61
N VAL A 41 -9.22 -13.84 -18.97
CA VAL A 41 -10.01 -12.72 -18.44
C VAL A 41 -10.21 -12.86 -16.92
N LEU A 42 -10.48 -14.07 -16.43
CA LEU A 42 -10.61 -14.32 -14.99
C LEU A 42 -9.31 -14.03 -14.23
N ASP A 43 -8.16 -14.46 -14.74
CA ASP A 43 -6.87 -14.19 -14.12
C ASP A 43 -6.54 -12.69 -14.10
N ALA A 44 -6.82 -11.98 -15.21
CA ALA A 44 -6.65 -10.53 -15.30
C ALA A 44 -7.57 -9.78 -14.32
N ASN A 45 -8.82 -10.25 -14.15
CA ASN A 45 -9.76 -9.66 -13.20
C ASN A 45 -9.27 -9.85 -11.75
N LYS A 46 -8.85 -11.07 -11.38
CA LYS A 46 -8.28 -11.33 -10.05
C LYS A 46 -7.09 -10.42 -9.72
N LYS A 47 -6.16 -10.25 -10.67
CA LYS A 47 -5.05 -9.31 -10.53
C LYS A 47 -5.53 -7.87 -10.35
N SER A 48 -6.52 -7.44 -11.11
CA SER A 48 -7.09 -6.09 -10.99
C SER A 48 -7.72 -5.85 -9.62
N VAL A 49 -8.43 -6.84 -9.07
CA VAL A 49 -9.01 -6.79 -7.72
C VAL A 49 -7.90 -6.69 -6.66
N ASN A 50 -6.87 -7.53 -6.74
CA ASN A 50 -5.74 -7.50 -5.80
C ASN A 50 -5.00 -6.15 -5.85
N LEU A 51 -4.75 -5.62 -7.04
CA LEU A 51 -4.12 -4.32 -7.22
C LEU A 51 -4.96 -3.20 -6.59
N LYS A 52 -6.28 -3.22 -6.80
CA LYS A 52 -7.20 -2.23 -6.22
C LYS A 52 -7.15 -2.26 -4.68
N THR A 53 -7.22 -3.45 -4.08
CA THR A 53 -7.13 -3.61 -2.62
C THR A 53 -5.78 -3.11 -2.10
N THR A 54 -4.69 -3.46 -2.79
CA THR A 54 -3.33 -3.01 -2.44
C THR A 54 -3.21 -1.49 -2.46
N ILE A 55 -3.66 -0.86 -3.55
CA ILE A 55 -3.63 0.60 -3.69
C ILE A 55 -4.47 1.26 -2.59
N ASN A 56 -5.65 0.72 -2.28
CA ASN A 56 -6.49 1.26 -1.21
C ASN A 56 -5.82 1.17 0.16
N ASN A 57 -5.24 0.01 0.50
CA ASN A 57 -4.54 -0.20 1.77
C ASN A 57 -3.33 0.74 1.90
N LEU A 58 -2.54 0.89 0.84
CA LEU A 58 -1.40 1.79 0.85
C LEU A 58 -1.79 3.27 0.85
N ASN A 59 -2.84 3.65 0.11
CA ASN A 59 -3.37 5.01 0.14
C ASN A 59 -3.83 5.38 1.54
N PHE A 60 -4.53 4.48 2.23
CA PHE A 60 -4.93 4.70 3.62
C PHE A 60 -3.71 4.91 4.54
N ALA A 61 -2.67 4.07 4.39
CA ALA A 61 -1.43 4.22 5.15
C ALA A 61 -0.74 5.58 4.89
N LEU A 62 -0.56 5.95 3.62
CA LEU A 62 0.10 7.20 3.23
C LEU A 62 -0.73 8.44 3.55
N GLU A 63 -2.05 8.37 3.44
CA GLU A 63 -2.95 9.45 3.84
C GLU A 63 -2.89 9.66 5.35
N SER A 64 -2.84 8.57 6.12
CA SER A 64 -2.66 8.65 7.57
C SER A 64 -1.35 9.34 7.95
N ILE A 65 -0.23 8.94 7.33
CA ILE A 65 1.08 9.59 7.46
C ILE A 65 0.98 11.07 7.10
N SER A 66 0.45 11.39 5.92
CA SER A 66 0.36 12.76 5.40
C SER A 66 -0.50 13.66 6.30
N ARG A 67 -1.66 13.18 6.74
CA ARG A 67 -2.57 13.92 7.61
C ARG A 67 -1.94 14.21 8.96
N GLU A 68 -1.29 13.22 9.57
CA GLU A 68 -0.67 13.36 10.89
C GLU A 68 0.57 14.25 10.83
N MET A 69 1.42 14.06 9.80
CA MET A 69 2.57 14.91 9.56
C MET A 69 2.17 16.35 9.27
N ARG A 70 1.16 16.61 8.44
CA ARG A 70 0.75 17.99 8.07
C ARG A 70 0.49 18.88 9.28
N VAL A 71 0.01 18.35 10.40
CA VAL A 71 -0.23 19.12 11.64
C VAL A 71 0.89 18.97 12.68
N GLY A 72 1.92 18.19 12.35
CA GLY A 72 3.09 17.97 13.17
C GLY A 72 4.10 19.11 13.10
N LYS A 73 4.97 19.16 14.10
CA LYS A 73 6.09 20.08 14.24
C LYS A 73 7.33 19.32 14.72
N ASP A 74 8.49 19.98 14.68
CA ASP A 74 9.76 19.43 15.15
C ASP A 74 10.05 18.06 14.52
N TYR A 75 10.17 18.05 13.20
CA TYR A 75 10.43 16.81 12.47
C TYR A 75 11.83 16.30 12.74
N TYR A 76 11.88 15.02 13.06
CA TYR A 76 13.07 14.23 13.22
C TYR A 76 13.07 13.14 12.16
N TYR A 77 14.20 12.92 11.49
CA TYR A 77 14.35 11.83 10.53
C TYR A 77 15.73 11.20 10.63
N SER A 78 15.83 9.93 10.24
CA SER A 78 17.07 9.16 10.25
C SER A 78 17.04 8.09 9.17
N TYR A 79 18.20 7.79 8.59
CA TYR A 79 18.39 6.72 7.61
C TYR A 79 19.45 5.73 8.11
N SER A 80 19.23 4.44 7.89
CA SER A 80 20.18 3.40 8.28
C SER A 80 20.24 2.27 7.26
N SER A 81 21.46 1.88 6.90
CA SER A 81 21.72 0.79 5.96
C SER A 81 21.95 -0.56 6.66
N SER A 82 22.04 -0.61 8.00
CA SER A 82 22.43 -1.83 8.73
C SER A 82 21.37 -2.27 9.73
N ALA A 83 21.01 -1.39 10.66
CA ALA A 83 20.05 -1.68 11.74
C ALA A 83 18.80 -0.82 11.62
N LEU A 84 17.64 -1.40 11.90
CA LEU A 84 16.38 -0.67 11.96
C LEU A 84 16.42 0.34 13.12
N PRO A 85 16.15 1.64 12.90
CA PRO A 85 16.01 2.60 13.98
C PRO A 85 14.86 2.15 14.91
N ASN A 86 15.22 1.81 16.14
CA ASN A 86 14.34 1.10 17.07
C ASN A 86 13.91 1.95 18.27
N THR A 87 14.50 3.13 18.44
CA THR A 87 14.22 4.02 19.56
C THR A 87 14.05 5.45 19.07
N VAL A 88 13.02 6.14 19.58
CA VAL A 88 12.82 7.58 19.39
C VAL A 88 12.76 8.25 20.75
N ALA A 89 13.81 8.98 21.09
CA ALA A 89 13.87 9.71 22.36
C ALA A 89 12.78 10.79 22.44
N TYR A 90 12.11 10.89 23.59
CA TYR A 90 11.00 11.85 23.79
C TYR A 90 11.40 13.33 23.66
N ASN A 91 12.68 13.63 23.88
CA ASN A 91 13.28 14.96 23.79
C ASN A 91 13.98 15.20 22.43
N PHE A 92 13.97 14.23 21.51
CA PHE A 92 14.69 14.27 20.24
C PHE A 92 16.20 14.59 20.38
N ASN A 93 16.80 14.25 21.53
CA ASN A 93 18.22 14.49 21.79
C ASN A 93 19.15 13.44 21.16
N SER A 94 18.59 12.29 20.76
CA SER A 94 19.33 11.24 20.06
C SER A 94 19.60 11.72 18.64
N ARG A 95 20.75 12.35 18.41
CA ARG A 95 21.33 12.48 17.07
C ARG A 95 21.62 11.05 16.58
N LEU A 96 20.71 10.47 15.80
CA LEU A 96 20.98 9.21 15.09
C LEU A 96 21.12 9.52 13.61
N ASP A 97 22.37 9.55 13.16
CA ASP A 97 22.83 9.42 11.79
C ASP A 97 22.06 10.22 10.74
N ASP A 98 22.41 11.51 10.64
CA ASP A 98 22.61 12.12 9.32
C ASP A 98 23.93 11.57 8.76
N SER A 99 23.97 10.28 8.43
CA SER A 99 25.19 9.60 7.99
C SER A 99 25.57 9.95 6.53
N GLY A 100 24.98 10.99 5.94
CA GLY A 100 25.13 11.28 4.51
C GLY A 100 24.63 10.14 3.61
N LEU A 101 23.90 9.17 4.18
CA LEU A 101 23.32 8.06 3.44
C LEU A 101 22.23 8.57 2.51
N SER A 102 22.19 8.01 1.31
CA SER A 102 21.10 8.28 0.40
C SER A 102 19.79 7.74 1.01
N PRO A 103 18.66 8.43 0.78
CA PRO A 103 17.36 7.97 1.25
C PRO A 103 16.85 6.71 0.53
N GLU A 104 17.69 6.08 -0.31
CA GLU A 104 17.29 5.03 -1.22
C GLU A 104 17.50 3.65 -0.60
N ASN A 105 16.42 2.87 -0.51
CA ASN A 105 16.41 1.46 -0.12
C ASN A 105 17.02 1.16 1.27
N ASN A 106 17.18 2.19 2.09
CA ASN A 106 17.62 2.08 3.46
C ASN A 106 16.42 2.04 4.40
N HIS A 107 16.64 1.55 5.62
CA HIS A 107 15.70 1.82 6.69
C HIS A 107 15.58 3.33 6.85
N TRP A 108 14.37 3.81 7.01
CA TRP A 108 14.14 5.21 7.37
C TRP A 108 13.23 5.27 8.57
N LEU A 109 13.42 6.28 9.40
CA LEU A 109 12.53 6.63 10.50
C LEU A 109 12.23 8.11 10.42
N ILE A 110 10.98 8.47 10.63
CA ILE A 110 10.51 9.85 10.72
C ILE A 110 9.65 9.94 11.96
N ALA A 111 9.98 10.87 12.84
CA ALA A 111 9.19 11.19 14.01
C ALA A 111 8.89 12.68 14.04
N PHE A 112 7.81 13.06 14.68
CA PHE A 112 7.42 14.47 14.83
C PHE A 112 6.51 14.63 16.04
N ARG A 113 6.47 15.84 16.58
CA ARG A 113 5.51 16.22 17.62
C ARG A 113 4.16 16.51 16.97
N THR A 114 3.12 15.84 17.43
CA THR A 114 1.76 15.98 16.91
C THR A 114 1.04 17.19 17.51
N ALA A 115 -0.09 17.58 16.93
CA ALA A 115 -0.98 18.57 17.55
C ALA A 115 -1.70 18.04 18.82
N LYS A 116 -1.69 16.73 19.07
CA LYS A 116 -2.31 16.15 20.28
C LYS A 116 -1.41 16.42 21.47
N THR A 117 -2.02 16.79 22.59
CA THR A 117 -1.32 17.12 23.82
C THR A 117 -1.65 16.13 24.93
N SER A 118 -0.67 15.82 25.76
CA SER A 118 -0.90 15.13 27.03
C SER A 118 -0.20 15.86 28.18
N ARG A 119 -0.40 15.36 29.40
CA ARG A 119 0.30 15.80 30.60
C ARG A 119 1.45 14.83 30.88
N VAL A 120 2.60 15.38 31.27
CA VAL A 120 3.72 14.59 31.78
C VAL A 120 3.36 13.98 33.14
N HIS A 121 3.56 12.67 33.30
CA HIS A 121 3.36 11.97 34.57
C HIS A 121 4.68 11.81 35.37
N GLY A 122 5.83 12.05 34.75
CA GLY A 122 7.17 11.97 35.35
C GLY A 122 7.68 13.26 36.00
N ASN A 123 8.98 13.55 35.85
CA ASN A 123 9.73 14.57 36.62
C ASN A 123 9.33 16.04 36.33
N SER A 124 8.38 16.28 35.43
CA SER A 124 7.85 17.61 35.07
C SER A 124 6.34 17.66 35.24
N ILE A 125 5.88 17.22 36.42
CA ILE A 125 4.47 17.04 36.79
C ILE A 125 3.64 18.28 36.39
N GLY A 126 2.66 18.07 35.51
CA GLY A 126 1.69 19.10 35.10
C GLY A 126 2.02 19.89 33.83
N THR A 127 3.17 19.67 33.20
CA THR A 127 3.50 20.31 31.91
C THR A 127 2.68 19.70 30.78
N ILE A 128 2.08 20.56 29.94
CA ILE A 128 1.40 20.13 28.71
C ILE A 128 2.45 19.98 27.60
N CYS A 129 2.47 18.81 26.97
CA CYS A 129 3.44 18.44 25.95
C CYS A 129 2.72 17.85 24.73
N ASN A 130 3.36 17.96 23.57
CA ASN A 130 2.87 17.35 22.33
C ASN A 130 3.34 15.90 22.21
N LEU A 131 2.40 14.99 21.96
CA LEU A 131 2.67 13.56 21.77
C LEU A 131 3.50 13.33 20.50
N ILE A 132 4.37 12.33 20.51
CA ILE A 132 5.25 11.96 19.39
C ILE A 132 4.67 10.79 18.62
N TYR A 133 4.56 10.95 17.31
CA TYR A 133 4.27 9.86 16.37
C TYR A 133 5.53 9.57 15.56
N ALA A 134 5.77 8.29 15.29
CA ALA A 134 6.90 7.83 14.52
C ALA A 134 6.46 6.84 13.46
N TYR A 135 7.04 6.96 12.28
CA TYR A 135 6.91 6.02 11.18
C TYR A 135 8.29 5.52 10.79
N ARG A 136 8.38 4.24 10.46
CA ARG A 136 9.63 3.67 9.96
C ARG A 136 9.38 2.68 8.85
N TYR A 137 10.38 2.52 8.00
CA TYR A 137 10.44 1.45 7.01
C TYR A 137 11.49 0.42 7.41
N ASP A 138 11.05 -0.82 7.46
CA ASP A 138 11.90 -1.97 7.62
C ASP A 138 12.21 -2.58 6.25
N LYS A 139 13.45 -2.43 5.78
CA LYS A 139 13.89 -2.98 4.51
C LYS A 139 14.02 -4.52 4.54
N VAL A 140 14.22 -5.12 5.72
CA VAL A 140 14.36 -6.57 5.87
C VAL A 140 12.98 -7.21 5.77
N ASN A 141 12.04 -6.70 6.55
CA ASN A 141 10.65 -7.19 6.53
C ASN A 141 9.81 -6.57 5.42
N LYS A 142 10.32 -5.57 4.70
CA LYS A 142 9.68 -4.86 3.57
C LYS A 142 8.35 -4.20 3.93
N LYS A 143 8.25 -3.65 5.14
CA LYS A 143 7.02 -3.10 5.72
C LYS A 143 7.21 -1.69 6.26
N ILE A 144 6.13 -0.91 6.24
CA ILE A 144 6.06 0.35 6.98
C ILE A 144 5.37 0.10 8.30
N GLN A 145 5.92 0.67 9.35
CA GLN A 145 5.43 0.55 10.72
C GLN A 145 5.16 1.92 11.31
N LYS A 146 4.23 1.98 12.26
CA LYS A 146 3.88 3.17 13.04
C LYS A 146 4.04 2.87 14.53
N ALA A 147 4.59 3.82 15.26
CA ALA A 147 4.55 3.89 16.73
C ALA A 147 3.98 5.25 17.15
N GLN A 148 3.32 5.31 18.31
CA GLN A 148 2.73 6.55 18.81
C GLN A 148 2.74 6.62 20.33
N GLN A 149 2.88 7.84 20.84
CA GLN A 149 2.57 8.14 22.22
C GLN A 149 1.06 8.36 22.41
N ASP A 150 0.47 7.77 23.44
CA ASP A 150 -0.97 7.86 23.69
C ASP A 150 -1.33 8.75 24.88
N ARG A 151 -0.71 8.54 26.05
CA ARG A 151 -1.12 9.18 27.31
C ARG A 151 -0.02 9.92 28.06
N ASP A 152 1.23 9.73 27.71
CA ASP A 152 2.36 10.39 28.36
C ASP A 152 3.38 10.80 27.29
N CYS A 153 4.07 11.91 27.51
CA CYS A 153 5.13 12.37 26.64
C CYS A 153 6.53 12.02 27.16
N ASP A 154 6.66 11.57 28.41
CA ASP A 154 7.95 11.35 29.09
C ASP A 154 8.48 9.92 28.94
N TYR A 155 8.12 9.25 27.84
CA TYR A 155 8.67 7.96 27.47
C TYR A 155 9.12 7.94 26.01
N SER A 156 10.28 7.34 25.76
CA SER A 156 10.77 7.13 24.40
C SER A 156 9.95 6.03 23.72
N LEU A 157 9.67 6.19 22.43
CA LEU A 157 9.12 5.08 21.64
C LEU A 157 10.24 4.05 21.44
N SER A 158 9.89 2.79 21.64
CA SER A 158 10.78 1.64 21.55
C SER A 158 10.32 0.69 20.46
N ASP A 159 11.12 -0.34 20.15
CA ASP A 159 10.82 -1.29 19.09
C ASP A 159 9.45 -1.97 19.27
N SER A 160 9.10 -2.28 20.52
CA SER A 160 7.83 -2.90 20.88
C SER A 160 6.61 -2.00 20.72
N ASP A 161 6.78 -0.71 20.44
CA ASP A 161 5.69 0.22 20.16
C ASP A 161 5.33 0.28 18.68
N PHE A 162 6.21 -0.23 17.81
CA PHE A 162 5.97 -0.24 16.38
C PHE A 162 5.01 -1.36 15.97
N ARG A 163 4.01 -1.00 15.17
CA ARG A 163 3.03 -1.90 14.57
C ARG A 163 3.03 -1.73 13.07
N ASP A 164 2.83 -2.84 12.36
CA ASP A 164 2.72 -2.82 10.90
C ASP A 164 1.54 -1.92 10.47
N LEU A 165 1.84 -0.96 9.60
CA LEU A 165 0.84 -0.09 8.97
C LEU A 165 0.41 -0.67 7.62
N THR A 166 1.32 -1.36 6.93
CA THR A 166 1.06 -2.05 5.66
C THR A 166 0.57 -3.47 5.91
N ALA A 167 -0.39 -3.93 5.09
CA ALA A 167 -0.90 -5.29 5.15
C ALA A 167 0.19 -6.34 4.86
N THR A 168 0.00 -7.57 5.32
CA THR A 168 1.04 -8.63 5.28
C THR A 168 1.37 -9.10 3.87
N GLU A 169 0.41 -9.00 2.95
CA GLU A 169 0.54 -9.33 1.54
C GLU A 169 1.28 -8.26 0.73
N ILE A 170 1.63 -7.12 1.33
CA ILE A 170 2.33 -6.01 0.69
C ILE A 170 3.81 -6.08 1.04
N LYS A 171 4.66 -6.08 0.01
CA LYS A 171 6.12 -6.05 0.15
C LYS A 171 6.67 -4.85 -0.58
N ILE A 172 7.22 -3.91 0.18
CA ILE A 172 7.88 -2.73 -0.38
C ILE A 172 9.28 -3.13 -0.83
N THR A 173 9.59 -2.90 -2.09
CA THR A 173 10.89 -3.22 -2.70
C THR A 173 11.77 -1.99 -2.81
N ASN A 174 11.16 -0.83 -3.01
CA ASN A 174 11.84 0.45 -3.11
C ASN A 174 11.14 1.47 -2.22
N SER A 175 11.91 2.16 -1.38
CA SER A 175 11.40 3.25 -0.58
C SER A 175 12.39 4.39 -0.55
N ARG A 176 11.88 5.60 -0.82
CA ARG A 176 12.63 6.84 -0.74
C ARG A 176 11.81 7.86 0.02
N VAL A 177 12.38 8.38 1.10
CA VAL A 177 11.80 9.49 1.81
C VAL A 177 12.79 10.63 1.89
N ARG A 178 12.34 11.84 1.57
CA ARG A 178 13.13 13.05 1.71
C ARG A 178 12.38 14.02 2.59
N VAL A 179 12.96 14.38 3.73
CA VAL A 179 12.42 15.40 4.62
C VAL A 179 13.34 16.60 4.55
N ASN A 180 12.78 17.78 4.28
CA ASN A 180 13.47 19.05 4.30
C ASN A 180 12.92 19.88 5.47
N THR A 181 13.80 20.19 6.41
CA THR A 181 13.49 20.98 7.62
C THR A 181 14.32 22.27 7.68
N THR A 182 14.78 22.76 6.53
CA THR A 182 15.65 23.96 6.47
C THR A 182 15.06 25.14 7.27
N PRO A 183 15.88 25.81 8.10
CA PRO A 183 15.42 26.95 8.88
C PRO A 183 14.76 28.00 7.98
N ASN A 184 13.66 28.59 8.45
CA ASN A 184 12.86 29.60 7.73
C ASN A 184 12.18 29.13 6.43
N ARG A 185 12.11 27.81 6.18
CA ARG A 185 11.25 27.23 5.13
C ARG A 185 10.23 26.28 5.77
N GLN A 186 9.07 26.20 5.15
CA GLN A 186 8.03 25.26 5.56
C GLN A 186 8.56 23.83 5.39
N PRO A 187 8.52 23.00 6.46
CA PRO A 187 8.96 21.62 6.35
C PRO A 187 8.19 20.84 5.29
N TYR A 188 8.93 20.09 4.50
CA TYR A 188 8.41 19.33 3.36
C TYR A 188 8.92 17.90 3.41
N ALA A 189 8.02 16.93 3.32
CA ALA A 189 8.35 15.52 3.22
C ALA A 189 7.84 14.94 1.89
N PHE A 190 8.70 14.25 1.17
CA PHE A 190 8.37 13.52 -0.05
C PHE A 190 8.57 12.03 0.18
N PHE A 191 7.56 11.25 -0.17
CA PHE A 191 7.55 9.80 -0.08
C PHE A 191 7.42 9.21 -1.48
N PHE A 192 8.23 8.20 -1.75
CA PHE A 192 8.15 7.37 -2.94
C PHE A 192 8.28 5.91 -2.52
N ILE A 193 7.33 5.09 -2.93
CA ILE A 193 7.22 3.69 -2.51
C ILE A 193 6.86 2.85 -3.72
N GLU A 194 7.64 1.79 -3.95
CA GLU A 194 7.33 0.76 -4.92
C GLU A 194 7.37 -0.60 -4.26
N GLY A 195 6.60 -1.53 -4.81
CA GLY A 195 6.53 -2.85 -4.24
C GLY A 195 5.66 -3.79 -5.04
N GLU A 196 5.53 -4.98 -4.48
CA GLU A 196 4.68 -6.05 -4.98
C GLU A 196 3.63 -6.41 -3.92
N SER A 197 2.46 -6.84 -4.37
CA SER A 197 1.46 -7.46 -3.49
C SER A 197 0.97 -8.77 -4.08
N GLY A 198 0.73 -9.75 -3.22
CA GLY A 198 0.26 -11.08 -3.59
C GLY A 198 1.10 -12.20 -2.98
N VAL A 199 0.44 -13.27 -2.56
CA VAL A 199 1.09 -14.42 -1.91
C VAL A 199 1.65 -15.41 -2.94
N LYS A 200 0.95 -15.59 -4.08
CA LYS A 200 1.34 -16.48 -5.17
C LYS A 200 1.93 -15.70 -6.34
N GLU A 201 2.93 -16.26 -7.01
CA GLU A 201 3.60 -15.63 -8.16
C GLU A 201 2.64 -15.26 -9.29
N SER A 202 1.65 -16.12 -9.57
CA SER A 202 0.63 -15.87 -10.60
C SER A 202 -0.34 -14.73 -10.26
N GLU A 203 -0.40 -14.31 -8.99
CA GLU A 203 -1.32 -13.30 -8.47
C GLU A 203 -0.60 -12.00 -8.06
N LYS A 204 0.73 -11.96 -8.22
CA LYS A 204 1.53 -10.78 -7.91
C LYS A 204 1.15 -9.60 -8.79
N VAL A 205 1.08 -8.44 -8.14
CA VAL A 205 0.84 -7.16 -8.77
C VAL A 205 1.87 -6.15 -8.27
N ASN A 206 2.37 -5.32 -9.18
CA ASN A 206 3.33 -4.28 -8.85
C ASN A 206 2.60 -2.95 -8.64
N PHE A 207 3.11 -2.13 -7.73
CA PHE A 207 2.63 -0.77 -7.52
C PHE A 207 3.81 0.19 -7.39
N SER A 208 3.57 1.44 -7.76
CA SER A 208 4.48 2.57 -7.56
C SER A 208 3.63 3.77 -7.18
N MET A 209 4.00 4.42 -6.07
CA MET A 209 3.24 5.54 -5.52
C MET A 209 4.16 6.61 -4.98
N GLN A 210 3.70 7.85 -5.08
CA GLN A 210 4.39 9.00 -4.56
C GLN A 210 3.42 9.93 -3.85
N THR A 211 3.84 10.50 -2.73
CA THR A 211 3.07 11.52 -2.02
C THR A 211 4.00 12.57 -1.45
N SER A 212 3.47 13.77 -1.27
CA SER A 212 4.20 14.88 -0.66
C SER A 212 3.37 15.54 0.42
N VAL A 213 4.05 16.02 1.45
CA VAL A 213 3.45 16.59 2.64
C VAL A 213 4.19 17.87 2.96
N SER A 214 3.47 18.97 3.07
CA SER A 214 3.98 20.22 3.62
C SER A 214 3.33 20.47 4.97
N GLN A 215 4.10 20.92 5.96
CA GLN A 215 3.58 21.28 7.28
C GLN A 215 2.59 22.44 7.14
N ARG A 216 1.38 22.34 7.70
CA ARG A 216 0.46 23.48 7.75
C ARG A 216 0.98 24.55 8.70
N ILE A 217 1.21 25.76 8.19
CA ILE A 217 1.48 26.94 9.02
C ILE A 217 0.16 27.32 9.71
N LYS A 218 0.21 27.49 11.03
CA LYS A 218 -0.87 28.07 11.83
C LYS A 218 -0.56 29.52 12.14
#